data_AF-A0AA89BDN0-F1
#
_entry.id   AF-A0AA89BDN0-F1
#
_cell.length_a   1.000
_cell.length_b   1.000
_cell.length_c   1.000
_cell.angle_alpha   90.00
_cell.angle_beta   90.00
_cell.angle_gamma   90.00
#
_symmetry.space_group_name_H-M   'P 1'
#
loop_
_entity.id
_entity.type
_entity.pdbx_description
1 polymer ?
#
loop_
_entity_poly.entity_id
_entity_poly.type
_entity_poly.pdbx_seq_one_letter_code
_entity_poly.pdbx_strand_id
1 'polypeptide(L)'
;MSKPRSYNGVREARHHLERYFRALDIDDTEEKVQTTVMYLSDTTALWWRWHYMDGCDVNTWEKFKRELKWQLFSKSIKDMAMINLRRLRHKGNVLEYVREYSTLMLEIPKMFER
;
A
#
# COMPACT_ATOMS: atom_id res chain seq x y z
N MET A 1 21.13 -6.08 18.77
CA MET A 1 19.77 -6.36 18.26
C MET A 1 19.72 -5.97 16.78
N SER A 2 19.32 -6.90 15.92
CA SER A 2 19.42 -6.73 14.45
C SER A 2 18.22 -5.97 13.89
N LYS A 3 18.46 -5.00 13.00
CA LYS A 3 17.41 -4.19 12.36
C LYS A 3 16.47 -5.07 11.51
N PRO A 4 15.15 -4.83 11.53
CA PRO A 4 14.21 -5.45 10.59
C PRO A 4 14.58 -5.14 9.13
N ARG A 5 14.54 -6.17 8.26
CA ARG A 5 14.69 -6.01 6.79
C ARG A 5 13.49 -5.24 6.22
N SER A 6 13.66 -4.53 5.10
CA SER A 6 12.52 -4.00 4.35
C SER A 6 11.69 -5.15 3.76
N TYR A 7 10.37 -5.07 3.87
CA TYR A 7 9.46 -6.17 3.51
C TYR A 7 8.69 -5.87 2.22
N ASN A 8 8.67 -6.85 1.31
CA ASN A 8 7.90 -6.82 0.06
C ASN A 8 6.47 -7.37 0.20
N GLY A 9 6.02 -7.77 1.40
CA GLY A 9 4.74 -8.45 1.62
C GLY A 9 4.01 -8.02 2.90
N VAL A 10 2.72 -7.70 2.77
CA VAL A 10 1.84 -7.15 3.82
C VAL A 10 1.69 -8.09 5.03
N ARG A 11 1.70 -9.41 4.79
CA ARG A 11 1.40 -10.42 5.80
C ARG A 11 2.58 -10.70 6.73
N GLU A 12 3.79 -10.73 6.17
CA GLU A 12 5.05 -10.89 6.92
C GLU A 12 5.38 -9.63 7.74
N ALA A 13 5.18 -8.45 7.16
CA ALA A 13 5.38 -7.18 7.85
C ALA A 13 4.51 -7.07 9.11
N ARG A 14 3.24 -7.51 9.04
CA ARG A 14 2.30 -7.43 10.18
C ARG A 14 2.76 -8.26 11.38
N HIS A 15 3.07 -9.55 11.16
CA HIS A 15 3.43 -10.46 12.25
C HIS A 15 4.76 -10.05 12.90
N HIS A 16 5.72 -9.58 12.10
CA HIS A 16 7.01 -9.11 12.60
C HIS A 16 6.90 -7.80 13.39
N LEU A 17 6.09 -6.84 12.95
CA LEU A 17 5.87 -5.58 13.67
C LEU A 17 5.15 -5.80 15.00
N GLU A 18 4.11 -6.63 15.04
CA GLU A 18 3.40 -6.95 16.29
C GLU A 18 4.32 -7.63 17.31
N ARG A 19 5.19 -8.53 16.84
CA ARG A 19 6.18 -9.20 17.69
C ARG A 19 7.29 -8.26 18.14
N TYR A 20 7.66 -7.29 17.31
CA TYR A 20 8.64 -6.23 17.63
C TYR A 20 8.10 -5.28 18.70
N PHE A 21 6.86 -4.80 18.57
CA PHE A 21 6.21 -3.94 19.58
C PHE A 21 6.07 -4.65 20.92
N ARG A 22 5.62 -5.91 20.90
CA ARG A 22 5.52 -6.73 22.12
C ARG A 22 6.88 -6.99 22.78
N ALA A 23 7.95 -7.11 22.01
CA ALA A 23 9.30 -7.33 22.56
C ALA A 23 9.92 -6.06 23.17
N LEU A 24 9.45 -4.89 22.77
CA LEU A 24 9.93 -3.59 23.26
C LEU A 24 8.96 -2.91 24.23
N ASP A 25 7.86 -3.58 24.60
CA ASP A 25 6.78 -3.06 25.44
C ASP A 25 6.20 -1.72 24.93
N ILE A 26 6.24 -1.51 23.62
CA ILE A 26 5.69 -0.32 22.98
C ILE A 26 4.17 -0.52 22.92
N ASP A 27 3.45 0.13 23.82
CA ASP A 27 1.98 0.22 23.74
C ASP A 27 1.46 1.54 23.17
N ASP A 28 2.29 2.59 23.24
CA ASP A 28 1.95 3.91 22.74
C ASP A 28 1.63 3.89 21.24
N THR A 29 0.50 4.50 20.89
CA THR A 29 -0.03 4.47 19.51
C THR A 29 0.84 5.30 18.58
N GLU A 30 1.35 6.43 19.05
CA GLU A 30 2.18 7.32 18.26
C GLU A 30 3.55 6.67 18.00
N GLU A 31 4.14 6.04 19.01
CA GLU A 31 5.39 5.30 18.89
C GLU A 31 5.28 4.08 17.96
N LYS A 32 4.15 3.34 18.00
CA LYS A 32 3.86 2.25 17.03
C LYS A 32 3.78 2.77 15.59
N VAL A 33 3.12 3.91 15.39
CA VAL A 33 2.98 4.54 14.06
C VAL A 33 4.34 5.03 13.55
N GLN A 34 5.08 5.81 14.34
CA GLN A 34 6.40 6.33 13.98
C GLN A 34 7.38 5.21 13.65
N THR A 35 7.42 4.18 14.49
CA THR A 35 8.27 3.01 14.27
C THR A 35 7.89 2.29 12.97
N THR A 36 6.60 2.08 12.71
CA THR A 36 6.17 1.42 11.47
C THR A 36 6.56 2.23 10.24
N VAL A 37 6.35 3.56 10.28
CA VAL A 37 6.70 4.48 9.19
C VAL A 37 8.19 4.42 8.87
N MET A 38 9.05 4.30 9.88
CA MET A 38 10.49 4.14 9.70
C MET A 38 10.88 2.87 8.92
N TYR A 39 10.02 1.84 8.93
CA TYR A 39 10.21 0.58 8.21
C TYR A 39 9.44 0.48 6.89
N LEU A 40 8.63 1.48 6.53
CA LEU A 40 7.93 1.54 5.25
C LEU A 40 8.89 2.00 4.14
N SER A 41 8.75 1.43 2.93
CA SER A 41 9.51 1.83 1.75
C SER A 41 9.26 3.29 1.37
N ASP A 42 10.22 3.94 0.71
CA ASP A 42 10.22 5.39 0.42
C ASP A 42 8.87 5.93 -0.09
N THR A 43 8.23 5.25 -1.04
CA THR A 43 6.94 5.70 -1.61
C THR A 43 5.79 5.69 -0.58
N THR A 44 5.77 4.69 0.30
CA THR A 44 4.72 4.55 1.33
C THR A 44 4.98 5.49 2.51
N ALA A 45 6.25 5.72 2.86
CA ALA A 45 6.65 6.71 3.85
C ALA A 45 6.35 8.16 3.40
N LEU A 46 6.56 8.46 2.11
CA LEU A 46 6.20 9.75 1.50
C LEU A 46 4.69 10.01 1.52
N TRP A 47 3.89 9.02 1.12
CA TRP A 47 2.42 9.11 1.19
C TRP A 47 1.95 9.36 2.62
N TRP A 48 2.55 8.65 3.59
CA TRP A 48 2.24 8.85 5.00
C TRP A 48 2.57 10.27 5.48
N ARG A 49 3.74 10.81 5.12
CA ARG A 49 4.11 12.20 5.45
C ARG A 49 3.12 13.22 4.89
N TRP A 50 2.65 13.03 3.66
CA TRP A 50 1.64 13.90 3.09
C TRP A 50 0.33 13.86 3.88
N HIS A 51 -0.21 12.68 4.17
CA HIS A 51 -1.46 12.57 4.94
C HIS A 51 -1.33 12.99 6.41
N TYR A 52 -0.19 12.72 7.04
CA TYR A 52 0.08 13.12 8.42
C TYR A 52 0.18 14.64 8.54
N MET A 53 0.78 15.33 7.55
CA MET A 53 0.85 16.79 7.52
C MET A 53 -0.50 17.43 7.14
N ASP A 54 -1.36 16.75 6.39
CA ASP A 54 -2.67 17.26 5.96
C ASP A 54 -3.76 17.16 7.06
N GLY A 55 -3.35 16.89 8.31
CA GLY A 55 -4.28 16.82 9.44
C GLY A 55 -5.22 15.61 9.42
N CYS A 56 -4.90 14.55 8.67
CA CYS A 56 -5.61 13.28 8.83
C CYS A 56 -5.29 12.73 10.21
N ASP A 57 -6.21 12.96 11.14
CA ASP A 57 -6.15 12.51 12.51
C ASP A 57 -6.18 10.97 12.54
N VAL A 58 -5.02 10.33 12.47
CA VAL A 58 -4.85 8.88 12.63
C VAL A 58 -4.46 8.64 14.08
N ASN A 59 -5.31 9.11 14.97
CA ASN A 59 -5.21 9.01 16.42
C ASN A 59 -5.46 7.59 16.96
N THR A 60 -5.59 6.59 16.08
CA THR A 60 -5.67 5.17 16.49
C THR A 60 -4.85 4.27 15.57
N TRP A 61 -4.16 3.29 16.18
CA TRP A 61 -3.41 2.24 15.49
C TRP A 61 -4.26 1.45 14.48
N GLU A 62 -5.56 1.27 14.75
CA GLU A 62 -6.49 0.60 13.84
C GLU A 62 -6.73 1.40 12.55
N LYS A 63 -6.88 2.73 12.67
CA LYS A 63 -7.03 3.62 11.51
C LYS A 63 -5.76 3.62 10.67
N PHE A 64 -4.58 3.59 11.30
CA PHE A 64 -3.29 3.43 10.62
C PHE A 64 -3.22 2.12 9.82
N LYS A 65 -3.55 0.98 10.45
CA LYS A 65 -3.57 -0.32 9.77
C LYS A 65 -4.52 -0.37 8.58
N ARG A 66 -5.70 0.25 8.68
CA ARG A 66 -6.68 0.31 7.59
C ARG A 66 -6.16 1.10 6.39
N GLU A 67 -5.63 2.29 6.64
CA GLU A 67 -5.07 3.16 5.61
C GLU A 67 -3.83 2.53 4.95
N LEU A 68 -2.94 1.91 5.75
CA LEU A 68 -1.79 1.19 5.23
C LEU A 68 -2.21 0.00 4.36
N LYS A 69 -3.22 -0.76 4.77
CA LYS A 69 -3.79 -1.87 3.98
C LYS A 69 -4.37 -1.34 2.66
N TRP A 70 -5.08 -0.22 2.68
CA TRP A 70 -5.64 0.40 1.48
C TRP A 70 -4.55 0.82 0.50
N GLN A 71 -3.50 1.49 0.98
CA GLN A 71 -2.37 1.89 0.14
C GLN A 71 -1.63 0.70 -0.48
N LEU A 72 -1.36 -0.34 0.30
CA LEU A 72 -0.68 -1.53 -0.21
C LEU A 72 -1.56 -2.30 -1.19
N PHE A 73 -2.87 -2.37 -0.94
CA PHE A 73 -3.84 -2.99 -1.83
C PHE A 73 -3.99 -2.21 -3.15
N SER A 74 -4.13 -0.89 -3.06
CA SER A 74 -4.21 0.01 -4.21
C SER A 74 -2.94 -0.05 -5.06
N LYS A 75 -1.75 -0.07 -4.43
CA LYS A 75 -0.47 -0.31 -5.13
C LYS A 75 -0.44 -1.67 -5.82
N SER A 76 -0.85 -2.73 -5.12
CA SER A 76 -0.90 -4.09 -5.69
C SER A 76 -1.87 -4.19 -6.87
N ILE A 77 -3.01 -3.51 -6.82
CA ILE A 77 -3.98 -3.48 -7.92
C ILE A 77 -3.41 -2.70 -9.10
N LYS A 78 -2.78 -1.55 -8.85
CA LYS A 78 -2.10 -0.75 -9.89
C LYS A 78 -1.05 -1.59 -10.63
N ASP A 79 -0.23 -2.30 -9.87
CA ASP A 79 0.82 -3.15 -10.41
C ASP A 79 0.22 -4.28 -11.27
N MET A 80 -0.87 -4.91 -10.81
CA MET A 80 -1.60 -5.90 -11.61
C MET A 80 -2.20 -5.30 -12.89
N ALA A 81 -2.83 -4.12 -12.80
CA ALA A 81 -3.41 -3.44 -13.96
C ALA A 81 -2.32 -3.05 -14.99
N MET A 82 -1.17 -2.57 -14.54
CA MET A 82 -0.02 -2.30 -15.41
C MET A 82 0.57 -3.57 -16.04
N ILE A 83 0.65 -4.67 -15.30
CA ILE A 83 1.08 -5.97 -15.84
C ILE A 83 0.11 -6.43 -16.94
N ASN A 84 -1.19 -6.30 -16.72
CA ASN A 84 -2.22 -6.66 -17.69
C ASN A 84 -2.14 -5.76 -18.94
N LEU A 85 -1.96 -4.45 -18.79
CA LEU A 85 -1.73 -3.53 -19.91
C LEU A 85 -0.48 -3.91 -20.72
N ARG A 86 0.64 -4.26 -20.05
CA ARG A 86 1.87 -4.69 -20.73
C ARG A 86 1.71 -6.03 -21.47
N ARG A 87 0.83 -6.89 -20.98
CA ARG A 87 0.54 -8.21 -21.58
C ARG A 87 -0.53 -8.14 -22.68
N LEU A 88 -1.29 -7.04 -22.75
CA LEU A 88 -2.29 -6.83 -23.77
C LEU A 88 -1.61 -6.82 -25.15
N ARG A 89 -1.96 -7.78 -26.00
CA ARG A 89 -1.50 -7.85 -27.40
C ARG A 89 -2.71 -7.88 -28.30
N HIS A 90 -2.65 -7.13 -29.40
CA HIS A 90 -3.66 -7.20 -30.44
C HIS A 90 -3.58 -8.56 -31.15
N LYS A 91 -4.65 -9.36 -31.07
CA LYS A 91 -4.73 -10.72 -31.63
C LYS A 91 -5.52 -10.79 -32.95
N GLY A 92 -5.74 -9.65 -33.62
CA GLY A 92 -6.44 -9.57 -34.91
C GLY A 92 -7.81 -8.88 -34.85
N ASN A 93 -8.50 -8.90 -33.70
CA ASN A 93 -9.73 -8.12 -33.50
C ASN A 93 -9.43 -6.77 -32.83
N VAL A 94 -9.47 -5.69 -33.61
CA VAL A 94 -9.17 -4.33 -33.13
C VAL A 94 -10.21 -3.85 -32.11
N LEU A 95 -11.50 -4.17 -32.32
CA LEU A 95 -12.58 -3.70 -31.43
C LEU A 95 -12.47 -4.32 -30.04
N GLU A 96 -12.12 -5.60 -29.97
CA GLU A 96 -11.94 -6.32 -28.71
C GLU A 96 -10.71 -5.83 -27.94
N TYR A 97 -9.60 -5.57 -28.65
CA TYR A 97 -8.41 -4.94 -28.08
C TYR A 97 -8.70 -3.54 -27.51
N VAL A 98 -9.39 -2.68 -28.28
CA VAL A 98 -9.74 -1.32 -27.85
C VAL A 98 -10.68 -1.36 -26.64
N ARG A 99 -11.60 -2.33 -26.59
CA ARG A 99 -12.49 -2.52 -25.45
C ARG A 99 -11.72 -2.92 -24.18
N GLU A 100 -10.88 -3.94 -24.24
CA GLU A 100 -10.07 -4.40 -23.10
C GLU A 100 -9.12 -3.30 -22.60
N TYR A 101 -8.47 -2.59 -23.52
CA TYR A 101 -7.63 -1.45 -23.18
C TYR A 101 -8.43 -0.34 -22.47
N SER A 102 -9.62 0.00 -22.98
CA SER A 102 -10.46 1.05 -22.39
C SER A 102 -10.98 0.66 -21.01
N THR A 103 -11.36 -0.60 -20.81
CA THR A 103 -11.76 -1.12 -19.50
C THR A 103 -10.63 -1.00 -18.49
N LEU A 104 -9.42 -1.47 -18.84
CA LEU A 104 -8.26 -1.36 -17.96
C LEU A 104 -7.91 0.10 -17.63
N MET A 105 -8.01 1.00 -18.61
CA MET A 105 -7.76 2.44 -18.40
C MET A 105 -8.82 3.13 -17.54
N LEU A 106 -10.06 2.64 -17.53
CA LEU A 106 -11.16 3.18 -16.70
C LEU A 106 -11.15 2.61 -15.28
N GLU A 107 -10.67 1.38 -15.09
CA GLU A 107 -10.56 0.77 -13.76
C GLU A 107 -9.42 1.37 -12.95
N ILE A 108 -8.28 1.71 -13.59
CA ILE A 108 -7.11 2.26 -12.91
C ILE A 108 -7.46 3.49 -12.06
N PRO A 109 -8.14 4.55 -12.54
CA PRO A 109 -8.49 5.71 -11.72
C PRO A 109 -9.51 5.40 -10.61
N LYS A 110 -10.54 4.60 -10.91
CA LYS A 110 -11.60 4.24 -9.95
C LYS A 110 -11.08 3.46 -8.74
N MET A 111 -9.98 2.72 -8.91
CA MET A 111 -9.31 2.00 -7.83
C MET A 111 -8.59 2.91 -6.82
N PHE A 112 -8.50 4.22 -7.10
CA PHE A 112 -7.94 5.25 -6.21
C PHE A 112 -8.99 6.24 -5.69
N GLU A 113 -10.25 6.13 -6.11
CA GLU A 113 -11.34 6.94 -5.58
C GLU A 113 -11.72 6.41 -4.18
N ARG A 114 -11.86 7.33 -3.22
CA ARG A 114 -12.09 7.06 -1.80
C ARG A 114 -13.58 7.13 -1.47
#